data_AF-A0A7W1K4A0-F1
#
_entry.id   AF-A0A7W1K4A0-F1
#
_cell.length_a   1.000
_cell.length_b   1.000
_cell.length_c   1.000
_cell.angle_alpha   90.00
_cell.angle_beta   90.00
_cell.angle_gamma   90.00
#
_symmetry.space_group_name_H-M   'P 1'
#
loop_
_entity.id
_entity.type
_entity.pdbx_description
1 polymer ?
#
loop_
_entity_poly.entity_id
_entity_poly.type
_entity_poly.pdbx_seq_one_letter_code
_entity_poly.pdbx_strand_id
1 'polypeptide(L)' 'MIPIKGKPNAAHRQIERRRAFRKLVRWRTGSEGRINRAKRDFGLNRTRYTGIHGARTWCGHGVFNHNLIKIAALTDTN' A
#
# COMPACT_ATOMS: atom_id res chain seq x y z
N MET A 1 -11.25 8.39 -1.18
CA MET A 1 -12.48 8.70 -0.45
C MET A 1 -12.13 9.90 0.41
N ILE A 2 -12.94 10.94 0.37
CA ILE A 2 -12.83 12.00 1.38
C ILE A 2 -13.75 11.53 2.50
N PRO A 3 -13.21 11.13 3.67
CA PRO A 3 -14.05 10.69 4.77
C PRO A 3 -14.89 11.87 5.22
N ILE A 4 -16.20 11.67 5.28
CA ILE A 4 -17.11 12.64 5.88
C ILE A 4 -17.94 11.93 6.95
N LYS A 5 -18.40 12.70 7.93
CA LYS A 5 -19.40 12.22 8.89
C LYS A 5 -20.77 12.20 8.20
N GLY A 6 -21.44 11.04 8.19
CA GLY A 6 -22.77 10.89 7.60
C GLY A 6 -22.78 10.61 6.09
N LYS A 7 -23.95 10.76 5.46
CA LYS A 7 -24.15 10.41 4.04
C LYS A 7 -23.65 11.53 3.10
N PRO A 8 -22.88 11.21 2.04
CA PRO A 8 -22.46 12.18 1.04
C PRO A 8 -23.64 12.87 0.34
N ASN A 9 -23.59 14.21 0.26
CA ASN A 9 -24.54 14.99 -0.53
C ASN A 9 -24.30 14.79 -2.05
N ALA A 10 -25.21 15.30 -2.89
CA ALA A 10 -25.15 15.09 -4.34
C ALA A 10 -23.89 15.69 -4.98
N ALA A 11 -23.48 16.90 -4.56
CA ALA A 11 -22.27 17.55 -5.04
C ALA A 11 -21.00 16.74 -4.73
N HIS A 12 -20.91 16.19 -3.51
CA HIS A 12 -19.81 15.33 -3.10
C HIS A 12 -19.75 14.06 -3.96
N ARG A 13 -20.89 13.38 -4.13
CA ARG A 13 -20.97 12.19 -5.01
C ARG A 13 -20.56 12.51 -6.45
N GLN A 14 -20.88 13.70 -6.96
CA GLN A 14 -20.47 14.11 -8.30
C GLN A 14 -18.95 14.25 -8.41
N ILE A 15 -18.29 14.80 -7.39
CA ILE A 15 -16.82 14.83 -7.29
C ILE A 15 -16.25 13.41 -7.24
N GLU A 16 -16.82 12.54 -6.39
CA GLU A 16 -16.31 11.17 -6.22
C GLU A 16 -16.45 10.31 -7.49
N ARG A 17 -17.46 10.59 -8.32
CA ARG A 17 -17.68 9.92 -9.62
C ARG A 17 -16.68 10.36 -10.69
N ARG A 18 -16.04 11.53 -10.55
CA ARG A 18 -15.07 12.03 -11.54
C ARG A 18 -13.95 11.01 -11.73
N ARG A 19 -13.51 10.84 -12.98
CA ARG A 19 -12.44 9.88 -13.35
C ARG A 19 -11.15 10.14 -12.57
N ALA A 20 -10.76 11.42 -12.43
CA ALA A 20 -9.57 11.81 -11.68
C ALA A 20 -9.65 11.38 -10.21
N PHE A 21 -10.81 11.59 -9.56
CA PHE A 21 -11.02 11.17 -8.18
C PHE A 21 -10.91 9.66 -8.04
N ARG A 22 -11.61 8.88 -8.88
CA ARG A 22 -11.53 7.41 -8.86
C ARG A 22 -10.11 6.91 -9.07
N LYS A 23 -9.33 7.53 -9.96
CA LYS A 23 -7.91 7.21 -10.17
C LYS A 23 -7.08 7.43 -8.91
N LEU A 24 -7.26 8.57 -8.24
CA LEU A 24 -6.57 8.89 -6.99
C LEU A 24 -6.92 7.87 -5.88
N VAL A 25 -8.20 7.53 -5.73
CA VAL A 25 -8.64 6.56 -4.73
C VAL A 25 -8.06 5.17 -5.00
N ARG A 26 -8.08 4.71 -6.26
CA ARG A 26 -7.46 3.44 -6.67
C ARG A 26 -5.96 3.42 -6.37
N TRP A 27 -5.26 4.52 -6.65
CA TRP A 27 -3.84 4.62 -6.34
C TRP A 27 -3.59 4.52 -4.82
N ARG A 28 -4.33 5.28 -4.00
CA ARG A 28 -4.20 5.26 -2.54
C ARG A 28 -4.48 3.87 -1.95
N THR A 29 -5.61 3.28 -2.32
CA THR A 29 -6.03 1.96 -1.83
C THR A 29 -5.09 0.85 -2.31
N GLY A 30 -4.53 0.97 -3.52
CA GLY A 30 -3.49 0.07 -4.01
C GLY A 30 -2.19 0.15 -3.18
N SER A 31 -1.80 1.35 -2.74
CA SER A 31 -0.67 1.52 -1.82
C SER A 31 -0.96 0.93 -0.43
N GLU A 32 -2.16 1.14 0.12
CA GLU A 32 -2.60 0.53 1.38
C GLU A 32 -2.58 -1.01 1.31
N GLY A 33 -3.03 -1.59 0.19
CA GLY A 33 -2.96 -3.03 -0.06
C GLY A 33 -1.53 -3.57 -0.07
N ARG A 34 -0.59 -2.84 -0.71
CA ARG A 34 0.84 -3.19 -0.69
C ARG A 34 1.46 -3.12 0.69
N ILE A 35 1.12 -2.09 1.48
CA ILE A 35 1.57 -1.97 2.88
C ILE A 35 1.03 -3.13 3.73
N ASN A 36 -0.26 -3.45 3.60
CA ASN A 36 -0.86 -4.57 4.32
C ASN A 36 -0.16 -5.90 3.98
N ARG A 37 0.08 -6.14 2.69
CA ARG A 37 0.81 -7.32 2.23
C ARG A 37 2.24 -7.36 2.79
N ALA A 38 2.96 -6.23 2.78
CA ALA A 38 4.31 -6.16 3.34
C ALA A 38 4.33 -6.46 4.85
N LYS A 39 3.32 -6.01 5.60
CA LYS A 39 3.20 -6.32 7.03
C LYS A 39 2.90 -7.80 7.29
N ARG A 40 1.95 -8.38 6.55
CA ARG A 40 1.48 -9.76 6.75
C ARG A 40 2.44 -10.82 6.22
N ASP A 41 2.93 -10.64 4.99
CA ASP A 41 3.67 -11.67 4.27
C ASP A 41 5.20 -11.47 4.36
N PHE A 42 5.65 -10.23 4.61
CA PHE A 42 7.08 -9.86 4.61
C PHE A 42 7.59 -9.43 6.00
N GLY A 43 6.83 -9.71 7.06
CA GLY A 43 7.27 -9.52 8.44
C GLY A 43 7.44 -8.05 8.85
N LEU A 44 6.89 -7.09 8.11
CA LEU A 44 7.00 -5.66 8.44
C LEU A 44 6.02 -5.18 9.52
N ASN A 45 5.26 -6.08 10.15
CA ASN A 45 4.38 -5.71 11.26
C ASN A 45 5.17 -5.38 12.55
N ARG A 46 6.34 -5.99 12.73
CA ARG A 46 7.23 -5.73 13.88
C ARG A 46 8.69 -5.93 13.46
N THR A 47 9.56 -5.00 13.85
CA THR A 47 11.01 -5.15 13.66
C THR A 47 11.56 -6.24 14.57
N ARG A 48 12.51 -7.04 14.06
CA ARG A 48 13.33 -7.95 14.87
C ARG A 48 14.60 -7.30 15.41
N TYR A 49 14.94 -6.11 14.92
CA TYR A 49 16.11 -5.36 15.33
C TYR A 49 15.73 -4.23 16.29
N THR A 50 16.64 -3.92 17.22
CA THR A 50 16.47 -2.89 18.24
C THR A 50 16.72 -1.49 17.67
N GLY A 51 15.93 -0.51 18.14
CA GLY A 51 16.10 0.91 17.81
C GLY A 51 15.65 1.29 16.40
N ILE A 52 15.61 2.60 16.14
CA ILE A 52 15.12 3.14 14.86
C ILE A 52 16.02 2.77 13.69
N HIS A 53 17.34 2.68 13.91
CA HIS A 53 18.28 2.26 12.88
C HIS A 53 18.02 0.81 12.47
N GLY A 54 17.91 -0.10 13.44
CA GLY A 54 17.54 -1.50 13.19
C GLY A 54 16.20 -1.64 12.48
N ALA A 55 15.18 -0.87 12.90
CA ALA A 55 13.89 -0.86 12.24
C ALA A 55 13.95 -0.42 10.77
N ARG A 56 14.78 0.59 10.44
CA ARG A 56 14.99 1.02 9.05
C ARG A 56 15.65 -0.09 8.21
N THR A 57 16.68 -0.74 8.76
CA THR A 57 17.34 -1.87 8.10
C THR A 57 16.37 -3.04 7.87
N TRP A 58 15.57 -3.41 8.88
CA TRP A 58 14.54 -4.43 8.77
C TRP A 58 13.51 -4.10 7.68
N CYS A 59 13.01 -2.86 7.64
CA CYS A 59 12.11 -2.39 6.60
C CYS A 59 12.75 -2.51 5.20
N GLY A 60 14.03 -2.14 5.06
CA GLY A 60 14.78 -2.27 3.81
C GLY A 60 14.80 -3.71 3.29
N HIS A 61 15.12 -4.68 4.16
CA HIS A 61 15.12 -6.11 3.79
C HIS A 61 13.73 -6.60 3.38
N GLY A 62 12.67 -6.22 4.09
CA GLY A 62 11.31 -6.64 3.74
C GLY A 62 10.85 -6.07 2.38
N VAL A 63 11.18 -4.82 2.07
CA VAL A 63 10.90 -4.23 0.74
C VAL A 63 11.73 -4.91 -0.35
N PHE A 64 13.02 -5.18 -0.08
CA PHE A 64 13.89 -5.87 -1.03
C PHE A 64 13.35 -7.27 -1.38
N ASN A 65 13.02 -8.08 -0.36
CA ASN A 65 12.42 -9.40 -0.56
C ASN A 65 11.09 -9.33 -1.34
N HIS A 66 10.22 -8.36 -1.02
CA HIS A 66 8.98 -8.14 -1.76
C HIS A 66 9.22 -7.90 -3.25
N ASN A 67 10.19 -7.04 -3.58
CA ASN A 67 10.52 -6.72 -4.96
C ASN A 67 11.12 -7.93 -5.69
N LEU A 68 12.00 -8.70 -5.04
CA LEU A 68 12.58 -9.91 -5.62
C LEU A 68 11.51 -10.93 -6.03
N ILE A 69 10.55 -11.24 -5.16
CA ILE A 69 9.45 -12.17 -5.48
C ILE A 69 8.62 -11.64 -6.67
N LYS A 70 8.40 -10.32 -6.75
CA LYS A 70 7.67 -9.72 -7.87
C LYS A 70 8.44 -9.77 -9.17
N ILE A 71 9.75 -9.59 -9.14
CA ILE A 71 10.61 -9.69 -10.32
C ILE A 71 10.66 -11.15 -10.79
N ALA A 72 10.91 -12.11 -9.90
CA ALA A 72 10.90 -13.54 -10.22
C ALA A 72 9.59 -13.94 -10.91
N ALA A 73 8.45 -13.55 -10.35
CA ALA A 73 7.15 -13.84 -10.96
C ALA A 73 6.92 -13.16 -12.33
N LEU A 74 7.64 -12.09 -12.66
CA LEU A 74 7.58 -11.47 -13.99
C LEU A 74 8.52 -12.16 -14.98
N THR A 75 9.68 -12.63 -14.51
CA THR A 75 10.67 -13.33 -15.34
C THR A 75 10.25 -14.76 -15.66
N ASP A 76 9.54 -15.43 -14.75
CA ASP A 76 9.05 -16.81 -14.92
C ASP A 76 7.88 -16.92 -15.91
N THR A 77 7.33 -15.80 -16.37
CA THR A 77 6.25 -15.74 -17.36
C THR A 77 6.74 -15.70 -18.82
N ASN A 78 8.04 -15.86 -19.06
CA ASN A 78 8.65 -16.11 -20.38
C ASN A 78 8.94 -17.59 -20.57
#